data_AF-A0A351BKR5-F1
#
_entry.id   AF-A0A351BKR5-F1
#
_cell.length_a   1.000
_cell.length_b   1.000
_cell.length_c   1.000
_cell.angle_alpha   90.00
_cell.angle_beta   90.00
_cell.angle_gamma   90.00
#
_symmetry.space_group_name_H-M   'P 1'
#
loop_
_entity.id
_entity.type
_entity.pdbx_description
1 polymer ?
#
loop_
_entity_poly.entity_id
_entity_poly.type
_entity_poly.pdbx_seq_one_letter_code
_entity_poly.pdbx_strand_id
1 'polypeptide(L)'
;MIWDELQRELDALQRDGLQRRRRTLDLPCGPLAQVDGRSLISFCSNDYLGLANDPALVAAACAGARTWGVGSGASHLVSGHLGAHAVLEQKLAAFSGFDRALLFSTGYMANLGIVPALLGRGDVVFADRLNHASLIDAVLLSRADSQRYPHADLAALEALLTASTARQRLILTDAVFSMDGDLAPLPGLLALAERHDAWLVVDDAHGFGVLGPQG
;
A
#
# COMPACT_ATOMS: atom_id res chain seq x y z
N MET A 1 16.52 -30.64 -14.97
CA MET A 1 17.06 -30.10 -13.70
C MET A 1 16.24 -28.87 -13.30
N ILE A 2 16.22 -28.48 -12.03
CA ILE A 2 15.43 -27.31 -11.56
C ILE A 2 15.74 -26.02 -12.36
N TRP A 3 16.99 -25.87 -12.82
CA TRP A 3 17.42 -24.76 -13.68
C TRP A 3 16.84 -24.80 -15.10
N ASP A 4 16.65 -25.98 -15.68
CA ASP A 4 16.04 -26.12 -17.02
C ASP A 4 14.56 -25.74 -16.98
N GLU A 5 13.90 -26.02 -15.85
CA GLU A 5 12.50 -25.63 -15.64
C GLU A 5 12.37 -24.11 -15.53
N LEU A 6 13.19 -23.47 -14.70
CA LEU A 6 13.23 -22.01 -14.61
C LEU A 6 13.52 -21.35 -15.96
N GLN A 7 14.47 -21.90 -16.73
CA GLN A 7 14.80 -21.35 -18.05
C GLN A 7 13.61 -21.46 -19.01
N ARG A 8 12.90 -22.61 -19.01
CA ARG A 8 11.69 -22.77 -19.85
C ARG A 8 10.59 -21.76 -19.50
N GLU A 9 10.40 -21.46 -18.21
CA GLU A 9 9.43 -20.44 -17.77
C GLU A 9 9.85 -19.03 -18.20
N LEU A 10 11.14 -18.69 -18.06
CA LEU A 10 11.67 -17.41 -18.53
C LEU A 10 11.53 -17.25 -20.06
N ASP A 11 11.79 -18.33 -20.82
CA ASP A 11 11.62 -18.35 -22.27
C ASP A 11 10.14 -18.20 -22.66
N ALA A 12 9.22 -18.78 -21.88
CA ALA A 12 7.78 -18.58 -22.08
C ALA A 12 7.39 -17.11 -21.84
N LEU A 13 7.79 -16.51 -20.72
CA LEU A 13 7.55 -15.08 -20.45
C LEU A 13 8.13 -14.18 -21.54
N GLN A 14 9.30 -14.51 -22.08
CA GLN A 14 9.90 -13.76 -23.18
C GLN A 14 9.10 -13.90 -24.48
N ARG A 15 8.66 -15.13 -24.83
CA ARG A 15 7.81 -15.37 -26.01
C ARG A 15 6.49 -14.63 -25.93
N ASP A 16 5.92 -14.52 -24.74
CA ASP A 16 4.64 -13.85 -24.48
C ASP A 16 4.78 -12.32 -24.30
N GLY A 17 6.00 -11.77 -24.39
CA GLY A 17 6.24 -10.34 -24.21
C GLY A 17 6.09 -9.84 -22.76
N LEU A 18 6.09 -10.76 -21.78
CA LEU A 18 5.92 -10.47 -20.35
C LEU A 18 7.25 -10.30 -19.60
N GLN A 19 8.39 -10.41 -20.28
CA GLN A 19 9.70 -10.22 -19.68
C GLN A 19 9.88 -8.76 -19.20
N ARG A 20 10.04 -8.57 -17.89
CA ARG A 20 10.32 -7.26 -17.28
C ARG A 20 11.82 -7.03 -17.18
N ARG A 21 12.28 -5.84 -17.58
CA ARG A 21 13.66 -5.39 -17.41
C ARG A 21 13.66 -4.03 -16.74
N ARG A 22 14.47 -3.89 -15.70
CA ARG A 22 14.67 -2.59 -15.02
C ARG A 22 15.45 -1.66 -15.94
N ARG A 23 15.12 -0.36 -15.86
CA ARG A 23 15.93 0.72 -16.44
C ARG A 23 16.58 1.50 -15.31
N THR A 24 17.75 2.07 -15.59
CA THR A 24 18.51 2.88 -14.62
C THR A 24 18.25 4.35 -14.91
N LEU A 25 17.93 5.11 -13.86
CA LEU A 25 17.81 6.57 -13.91
C LEU A 25 19.14 7.19 -13.48
N ASP A 26 19.63 8.16 -14.26
CA ASP A 26 20.88 8.88 -13.98
C ASP A 26 20.65 10.24 -13.27
N LEU A 27 19.39 10.62 -13.07
CA LEU A 27 18.98 11.85 -12.37
C LEU A 27 18.09 11.52 -11.15
N PRO A 28 18.04 12.40 -10.13
CA PRO A 28 17.03 12.33 -9.08
C PRO A 28 15.60 12.33 -9.65
N CYS A 29 14.65 11.82 -8.88
CA CYS A 29 13.24 11.82 -9.29
C CYS A 29 12.72 13.26 -9.48
N GLY A 30 11.97 13.45 -10.57
CA GLY A 30 11.39 14.74 -10.94
C GLY A 30 10.82 14.70 -12.36
N PRO A 31 10.40 15.85 -12.91
CA PRO A 31 9.79 15.94 -14.24
C PRO A 31 10.74 15.55 -15.39
N LEU A 32 12.05 15.73 -15.18
CA LEU A 32 13.08 15.34 -16.14
C LEU A 32 13.76 14.05 -15.68
N ALA A 33 13.97 13.14 -16.61
CA ALA A 33 14.69 11.89 -16.39
C ALA A 33 15.85 11.76 -17.39
N GLN A 34 16.88 11.03 -16.98
CA GLN A 34 17.93 10.56 -17.88
C GLN A 34 18.01 9.05 -17.79
N VAL A 35 17.89 8.37 -18.93
CA VAL A 35 17.90 6.91 -19.04
C VAL A 35 18.74 6.53 -20.24
N ASP A 36 19.74 5.67 -20.03
CA ASP A 36 20.66 5.21 -21.09
C ASP A 36 21.29 6.40 -21.85
N GLY A 37 21.66 7.46 -21.13
CA GLY A 37 22.23 8.69 -21.69
C GLY A 37 21.23 9.62 -22.41
N ARG A 38 19.94 9.30 -22.44
CA ARG A 38 18.91 10.11 -23.11
C ARG A 38 18.10 10.93 -22.12
N SER A 39 17.94 12.22 -22.40
CA SER A 39 17.06 13.11 -21.63
C SER A 39 15.59 12.93 -22.05
N LEU A 40 14.72 12.75 -21.07
CA LEU A 40 13.31 12.42 -21.21
C LEU A 40 12.46 13.25 -20.23
N ILE A 41 11.16 13.33 -20.51
CA ILE A 41 10.16 13.81 -19.55
C ILE A 41 9.55 12.58 -18.85
N SER A 42 9.50 12.60 -17.52
CA SER A 42 8.98 11.49 -16.71
C SER A 42 7.47 11.57 -16.56
N PHE A 43 6.78 10.50 -16.97
CA PHE A 43 5.34 10.29 -16.72
C PHE A 43 5.07 8.94 -16.03
N CYS A 44 6.08 8.38 -15.36
CA CYS A 44 6.02 7.03 -14.78
C CYS A 44 6.38 6.95 -13.29
N SER A 45 6.67 8.08 -12.64
CA SER A 45 6.92 8.16 -11.20
C SER A 45 5.63 8.40 -10.43
N ASN A 46 5.61 7.96 -9.16
CA ASN A 46 4.53 8.26 -8.21
C ASN A 46 4.83 9.52 -7.37
N ASP A 47 5.72 10.41 -7.85
CA ASP A 47 6.07 11.65 -7.15
C ASP A 47 5.06 12.76 -7.46
N TYR A 48 3.82 12.56 -7.03
CA TYR A 48 2.67 13.40 -7.40
C TYR A 48 2.84 14.87 -7.02
N LEU A 49 3.53 15.13 -5.91
CA LEU A 49 3.73 16.45 -5.34
C LEU A 49 5.12 17.04 -5.65
N GLY A 50 5.98 16.31 -6.37
CA GLY A 50 7.35 16.76 -6.66
C GLY A 50 8.26 16.82 -5.44
N LEU A 51 8.00 16.00 -4.41
CA LEU A 51 8.68 16.04 -3.12
C LEU A 51 9.89 15.10 -3.06
N ALA A 52 10.00 14.12 -3.95
CA ALA A 52 11.06 13.11 -3.89
C ALA A 52 12.49 13.71 -3.91
N ASN A 53 12.67 14.90 -4.47
CA ASN A 53 13.93 15.63 -4.49
C ASN A 53 13.79 17.08 -3.97
N ASP A 54 12.86 17.33 -3.05
CA ASP A 54 12.68 18.65 -2.44
C ASP A 54 13.90 19.04 -1.56
N PRO A 55 14.47 20.25 -1.71
CA PRO A 55 15.65 20.66 -0.95
C PRO A 55 15.47 20.67 0.57
N ALA A 56 14.27 20.96 1.08
CA ALA A 56 14.01 20.94 2.51
C ALA A 56 13.98 19.51 3.06
N LEU A 57 13.46 18.54 2.29
CA LEU A 57 13.50 17.12 2.67
C LEU A 57 14.92 16.56 2.63
N VAL A 58 15.73 16.93 1.64
CA VAL A 58 17.16 16.56 1.60
C VAL A 58 17.89 17.12 2.83
N ALA A 59 17.67 18.39 3.18
CA ALA A 59 18.26 19.00 4.36
C ALA A 59 17.82 18.30 5.66
N ALA A 60 16.52 17.95 5.78
CA ALA A 60 15.98 17.23 6.92
C ALA A 60 16.60 15.83 7.06
N ALA A 61 16.78 15.10 5.96
CA ALA A 61 17.44 13.80 5.96
C ALA A 61 18.91 13.90 6.42
N CYS A 62 19.66 14.90 5.92
CA CYS A 62 21.03 15.15 6.36
C CYS A 62 21.12 15.48 7.86
N ALA A 63 20.22 16.33 8.36
CA ALA A 63 20.16 16.68 9.79
C ALA A 63 19.77 15.47 10.66
N GLY A 64 18.82 14.67 10.19
CA GLY A 64 18.38 13.43 10.83
C GLY A 64 19.53 12.45 10.99
N ALA A 65 20.28 12.19 9.92
CA ALA A 65 21.43 11.28 9.96
C ALA A 65 22.53 11.76 10.93
N ARG A 66 22.78 13.07 11.03
CA ARG A 66 23.73 13.64 12.01
C ARG A 66 23.26 13.48 13.45
N THR A 67 21.95 13.51 13.68
CA THR A 67 21.36 13.48 15.03
C THR A 67 21.15 12.06 15.54
N TRP A 68 20.65 11.17 14.67
CA TRP A 68 20.16 9.84 15.04
C TRP A 68 21.01 8.69 14.48
N GLY A 69 21.98 8.99 13.61
CA GLY A 69 22.70 7.97 12.84
C GLY A 69 21.90 7.46 11.64
N VAL A 70 22.42 6.44 10.96
CA VAL A 70 21.84 5.88 9.73
C VAL A 70 20.85 4.73 10.02
N GLY A 71 21.12 3.92 11.03
CA GLY A 71 20.33 2.74 11.35
C GLY A 71 19.76 2.79 12.77
N SER A 72 18.54 2.25 12.94
CA SER A 72 17.88 2.14 14.24
C SER A 72 18.53 1.10 15.17
N GLY A 73 19.31 0.17 14.63
CA GLY A 73 20.04 -0.85 15.38
C GLY A 73 19.21 -2.06 15.85
N ALA A 74 17.88 -1.99 15.83
CA ALA A 74 16.98 -3.10 16.18
C ALA A 74 15.56 -2.88 15.65
N SER A 75 14.65 -3.81 15.96
CA SER A 75 13.21 -3.64 15.73
C SER A 75 12.60 -2.61 16.69
N HIS A 76 11.43 -2.06 16.34
CA HIS A 76 10.70 -1.11 17.19
C HIS A 76 10.42 -1.64 18.60
N LEU A 77 10.15 -2.94 18.74
CA LEU A 77 9.79 -3.57 20.02
C LEU A 77 10.98 -3.95 20.90
N VAL A 78 12.22 -3.79 20.44
CA VAL A 78 13.43 -4.11 21.22
C VAL A 78 14.13 -2.83 21.65
N SER A 79 14.84 -2.17 20.73
CA SER A 79 15.57 -0.93 21.01
C SER A 79 15.66 0.01 19.79
N GLY A 80 14.92 -0.28 18.72
CA GLY A 80 14.98 0.47 17.46
C GLY A 80 13.93 1.58 17.32
N HIS A 81 13.05 1.78 18.32
CA HIS A 81 12.07 2.85 18.28
C HIS A 81 12.68 4.17 18.81
N LEU A 82 13.32 4.90 17.90
CA LEU A 82 13.92 6.22 18.16
C LEU A 82 12.88 7.32 18.38
N GLY A 83 13.29 8.42 19.02
CA GLY A 83 12.44 9.58 19.25
C GLY A 83 11.88 10.20 17.96
N ALA A 84 12.62 10.13 16.85
CA ALA A 84 12.13 10.55 15.54
C ALA A 84 10.89 9.77 15.07
N HIS A 85 10.82 8.46 15.36
CA HIS A 85 9.65 7.63 15.02
C HIS A 85 8.43 8.02 15.85
N ALA A 86 8.61 8.19 17.17
CA ALA A 86 7.52 8.58 18.07
C ALA A 86 6.91 9.94 17.66
N VAL A 87 7.75 10.92 17.31
CA VAL A 87 7.29 12.23 16.83
C VAL A 87 6.57 12.11 15.48
N LEU A 88 7.06 11.27 14.57
CA LEU A 88 6.40 11.03 13.28
C LEU A 88 5.02 10.39 13.47
N GLU A 89 4.89 9.38 14.31
CA GLU A 89 3.60 8.74 14.62
C GLU A 89 2.58 9.73 15.20
N GLN A 90 3.01 10.60 16.12
CA GLN A 90 2.16 11.66 16.67
C GLN A 90 1.68 12.64 15.60
N LYS A 91 2.59 13.07 14.71
CA LYS A 91 2.27 13.99 13.61
C LYS A 91 1.35 13.35 12.57
N LEU A 92 1.58 12.08 12.23
CA LEU A 92 0.74 11.35 11.30
C LEU A 92 -0.68 11.18 11.86
N ALA A 93 -0.82 10.78 13.12
CA ALA A 93 -2.12 10.67 13.78
C ALA A 93 -2.88 12.02 13.76
N ALA A 94 -2.19 13.11 14.10
CA ALA A 94 -2.79 14.45 14.06
C ALA A 94 -3.15 14.90 12.63
N PHE A 95 -2.33 14.56 11.63
CA PHE A 95 -2.57 14.93 10.23
C PHE A 95 -3.74 14.14 9.63
N SER A 96 -3.82 12.84 9.89
CA SER A 96 -4.89 11.98 9.35
C SER A 96 -6.18 12.03 10.18
N GLY A 97 -6.19 12.71 11.32
CA GLY A 97 -7.36 12.83 12.19
C GLY A 97 -7.68 11.57 12.99
N PHE A 98 -6.73 10.65 13.15
CA PHE A 98 -6.89 9.44 13.95
C PHE A 98 -6.22 9.57 15.32
N ASP A 99 -6.70 8.80 16.30
CA ASP A 99 -6.15 8.84 17.66
C ASP A 99 -4.68 8.39 17.72
N ARG A 100 -4.27 7.49 16.81
CA ARG A 100 -2.94 6.87 16.78
C ARG A 100 -2.50 6.57 15.36
N ALA A 101 -1.20 6.58 15.14
CA ALA A 101 -0.53 6.01 13.98
C ALA A 101 0.56 5.05 14.42
N LEU A 102 0.89 4.09 13.56
CA LEU A 102 1.99 3.15 13.74
C LEU A 102 2.87 3.18 12.50
N LEU A 103 4.17 3.32 12.68
CA LEU A 103 5.11 3.37 11.57
C LEU A 103 5.47 1.95 11.09
N PHE A 104 5.41 1.75 9.78
CA PHE A 104 5.99 0.61 9.08
C PHE A 104 7.05 1.10 8.10
N SER A 105 8.01 0.25 7.75
CA SER A 105 9.06 0.60 6.78
C SER A 105 8.55 0.72 5.34
N THR A 106 7.45 0.04 5.01
CA THR A 106 6.81 0.07 3.68
C THR A 106 5.30 -0.09 3.81
N GLY A 107 4.54 0.46 2.86
CA GLY A 107 3.08 0.23 2.76
C GLY A 107 2.74 -1.26 2.56
N TYR A 108 3.61 -2.00 1.87
CA TYR A 108 3.47 -3.45 1.73
C TYR A 108 3.43 -4.15 3.10
N MET A 109 4.40 -3.84 3.97
CA MET A 109 4.46 -4.43 5.32
C MET A 109 3.35 -3.93 6.24
N ALA A 110 2.88 -2.69 6.06
CA ALA A 110 1.70 -2.20 6.78
C ALA A 110 0.48 -3.07 6.46
N ASN A 111 0.21 -3.32 5.18
CA ASN A 111 -0.89 -4.19 4.74
C ASN A 111 -0.74 -5.61 5.30
N LEU A 112 0.46 -6.21 5.21
CA LEU A 112 0.74 -7.52 5.79
C LEU A 112 0.60 -7.55 7.32
N GLY A 113 0.74 -6.41 8.00
CA GLY A 113 0.56 -6.28 9.43
C GLY A 113 -0.90 -6.13 9.85
N ILE A 114 -1.72 -5.45 9.04
CA ILE A 114 -3.11 -5.11 9.37
C ILE A 114 -4.02 -6.33 9.29
N VAL A 115 -4.11 -6.97 8.12
CA VAL A 115 -5.13 -8.01 7.88
C VAL A 115 -4.96 -9.22 8.81
N PRO A 116 -3.76 -9.81 8.97
CA PRO A 116 -3.54 -10.94 9.88
C PRO A 116 -3.64 -10.60 11.36
N ALA A 117 -3.55 -9.31 11.75
CA ALA A 117 -3.74 -8.89 13.13
C ALA A 117 -5.22 -8.78 13.50
N LEU A 118 -6.09 -8.48 12.52
CA LEU A 118 -7.52 -8.32 12.73
C LEU A 118 -8.28 -9.64 12.54
N LEU A 119 -7.91 -10.44 11.53
CA LEU A 119 -8.66 -11.62 11.10
C LEU A 119 -7.81 -12.89 11.08
N GLY A 120 -8.49 -14.02 11.24
CA GLY A 120 -7.89 -15.36 11.12
C GLY A 120 -8.87 -16.41 10.60
N ARG A 121 -8.58 -17.69 10.90
CA ARG A 121 -9.43 -18.81 10.46
C ARG A 121 -10.85 -18.68 11.01
N GLY A 122 -11.86 -18.86 10.15
CA GLY A 122 -13.28 -18.73 10.49
C GLY A 122 -13.83 -17.30 10.39
N ASP A 123 -12.96 -16.34 10.04
CA ASP A 123 -13.34 -14.98 9.65
C ASP A 123 -13.25 -14.84 8.13
N VAL A 124 -13.77 -13.75 7.56
CA VAL A 124 -13.78 -13.52 6.10
C VAL A 124 -13.37 -12.11 5.71
N VAL A 125 -12.57 -12.01 4.63
CA VAL A 125 -12.24 -10.76 3.95
C VAL A 125 -13.02 -10.66 2.63
N PHE A 126 -13.69 -9.52 2.43
CA PHE A 126 -14.28 -9.09 1.18
C PHE A 126 -13.35 -8.09 0.49
N ALA A 127 -12.67 -8.50 -0.57
CA ALA A 127 -11.66 -7.69 -1.24
C ALA A 127 -12.12 -7.23 -2.63
N ASP A 128 -11.95 -5.95 -2.97
CA ASP A 128 -12.16 -5.48 -4.32
C ASP A 128 -11.29 -6.26 -5.31
N ARG A 129 -11.82 -6.55 -6.50
CA ARG A 129 -11.11 -7.32 -7.51
C ARG A 129 -9.85 -6.61 -8.01
N LEU A 130 -9.76 -5.29 -7.96
CA LEU A 130 -8.59 -4.56 -8.47
C LEU A 130 -7.59 -4.11 -7.40
N ASN A 131 -7.79 -4.53 -6.15
CA ASN A 131 -6.87 -4.22 -5.05
C ASN A 131 -5.40 -4.50 -5.39
N HIS A 132 -4.54 -3.63 -4.89
CA HIS A 132 -3.09 -3.76 -5.01
C HIS A 132 -2.59 -5.11 -4.46
N ALA A 133 -1.51 -5.62 -5.06
CA ALA A 133 -0.96 -6.95 -4.75
C ALA A 133 -0.62 -7.16 -3.26
N SER A 134 -0.20 -6.10 -2.55
CA SER A 134 0.09 -6.20 -1.10
C SER A 134 -1.12 -6.55 -0.26
N LEU A 135 -2.31 -6.08 -0.64
CA LEU A 135 -3.55 -6.41 0.05
C LEU A 135 -3.92 -7.88 -0.17
N ILE A 136 -3.72 -8.37 -1.40
CA ILE A 136 -3.95 -9.78 -1.75
C ILE A 136 -3.04 -10.68 -0.90
N ASP A 137 -1.76 -10.35 -0.82
CA ASP A 137 -0.80 -11.12 -0.02
C ASP A 137 -1.09 -11.04 1.49
N ALA A 138 -1.60 -9.91 1.98
CA ALA A 138 -2.04 -9.76 3.36
C ALA A 138 -3.22 -10.69 3.70
N VAL A 139 -4.19 -10.81 2.79
CA VAL A 139 -5.31 -11.75 2.94
C VAL A 139 -4.81 -13.19 2.97
N LEU A 140 -3.90 -13.57 2.07
CA LEU A 140 -3.30 -14.91 2.06
C LEU A 140 -2.57 -15.21 3.39
N LEU A 141 -1.84 -14.24 3.93
CA LEU A 141 -1.10 -14.40 5.19
C LEU A 141 -2.04 -14.57 6.39
N SER A 142 -3.23 -13.93 6.37
CA SER A 142 -4.20 -13.96 7.48
C SER A 142 -4.81 -15.35 7.73
N ARG A 143 -4.89 -16.19 6.70
CA ARG A 143 -5.62 -17.48 6.70
C ARG A 143 -7.13 -17.36 6.96
N ALA A 144 -7.69 -16.15 6.85
CA ALA A 144 -9.12 -15.94 6.76
C ALA A 144 -9.65 -16.44 5.41
N ASP A 145 -10.95 -16.73 5.34
CA ASP A 145 -11.59 -16.96 4.05
C ASP A 145 -11.59 -15.65 3.25
N SER A 146 -11.54 -15.75 1.92
CA SER A 146 -11.47 -14.58 1.04
C SER A 146 -12.55 -14.67 -0.03
N GLN A 147 -13.30 -13.58 -0.18
CA GLN A 147 -14.30 -13.43 -1.24
C GLN A 147 -13.99 -12.13 -1.99
N ARG A 148 -13.84 -12.22 -3.31
CA ARG A 148 -13.61 -11.03 -4.15
C ARG A 148 -14.92 -10.57 -4.77
N TYR A 149 -15.23 -9.29 -4.66
CA TYR A 149 -16.37 -8.67 -5.33
C TYR A 149 -15.91 -7.93 -6.60
N PRO A 150 -16.77 -7.79 -7.63
CA PRO A 150 -16.47 -6.97 -8.79
C PRO A 150 -16.11 -5.54 -8.40
N HIS A 151 -15.19 -4.94 -9.16
CA HIS A 151 -14.63 -3.64 -8.84
C HIS A 151 -15.69 -2.55 -8.63
N ALA A 152 -15.62 -1.87 -7.49
CA ALA A 152 -16.55 -0.83 -7.05
C ALA A 152 -18.05 -1.23 -7.01
N ASP A 153 -18.37 -2.52 -7.04
CA ASP A 153 -19.75 -3.02 -7.04
C ASP A 153 -20.30 -3.24 -5.63
N LEU A 154 -20.95 -2.19 -5.09
CA LEU A 154 -21.57 -2.22 -3.77
C LEU A 154 -22.70 -3.24 -3.64
N ALA A 155 -23.45 -3.50 -4.71
CA ALA A 155 -24.58 -4.43 -4.66
C ALA A 155 -24.09 -5.88 -4.56
N ALA A 156 -23.05 -6.22 -5.32
CA ALA A 156 -22.39 -7.51 -5.21
C ALA A 156 -21.75 -7.69 -3.82
N LEU A 157 -21.06 -6.67 -3.31
CA LEU A 157 -20.48 -6.70 -1.96
C LEU A 157 -21.56 -6.91 -0.88
N GLU A 158 -22.67 -6.18 -0.95
CA GLU A 158 -23.79 -6.32 -0.01
C GLU A 158 -24.39 -7.72 -0.02
N ALA A 159 -24.52 -8.35 -1.18
CA ALA A 159 -25.00 -9.73 -1.29
C ALA A 159 -24.05 -10.72 -0.58
N LEU A 160 -22.73 -10.56 -0.76
CA LEU A 160 -21.72 -11.39 -0.08
C LEU A 160 -21.73 -11.18 1.45
N LEU A 161 -21.82 -9.92 1.89
CA LEU A 161 -21.92 -9.57 3.31
C LEU A 161 -23.18 -10.18 3.95
N THR A 162 -24.32 -10.11 3.27
CA THR A 162 -25.61 -10.65 3.75
C THR A 162 -25.58 -12.18 3.86
N ALA A 163 -24.94 -12.86 2.92
CA ALA A 163 -24.83 -14.32 2.93
C ALA A 163 -23.80 -14.86 3.94
N SER A 164 -22.90 -14.03 4.44
CA SER A 164 -21.80 -14.46 5.28
C SER A 164 -22.21 -14.75 6.72
N THR A 165 -21.91 -15.97 7.17
CA THR A 165 -22.05 -16.43 8.56
C THR A 165 -20.76 -16.34 9.37
N ALA A 166 -19.71 -15.72 8.82
CA ALA A 166 -18.41 -15.59 9.46
C ALA A 166 -18.49 -14.79 10.77
N ARG A 167 -17.60 -15.10 11.71
CA ARG A 167 -17.55 -14.45 13.04
C ARG A 167 -17.08 -13.00 12.95
N GLN A 168 -16.03 -12.74 12.17
CA GLN A 168 -15.56 -11.39 11.84
C GLN A 168 -15.57 -11.20 10.33
N ARG A 169 -15.87 -9.97 9.92
CA ARG A 169 -15.95 -9.55 8.52
C ARG A 169 -15.05 -8.34 8.33
N LEU A 170 -14.35 -8.29 7.19
CA LEU A 170 -13.53 -7.15 6.81
C LEU A 170 -13.74 -6.82 5.33
N ILE A 171 -14.03 -5.57 5.03
CA ILE A 171 -14.02 -5.01 3.67
C ILE A 171 -12.64 -4.40 3.43
N LEU A 172 -11.98 -4.79 2.34
CA LEU A 172 -10.62 -4.39 1.99
C LEU A 172 -10.63 -3.74 0.60
N THR A 173 -10.18 -2.48 0.52
CA THR A 173 -10.15 -1.73 -0.75
C THR A 173 -8.95 -0.80 -0.83
N ASP A 174 -8.44 -0.55 -2.04
CA ASP A 174 -7.69 0.68 -2.33
C ASP A 174 -8.67 1.87 -2.26
N ALA A 175 -8.19 3.07 -1.92
CA ALA A 175 -8.96 4.32 -2.03
C ALA A 175 -8.92 4.87 -3.46
N VAL A 176 -7.71 4.91 -4.03
CA VAL A 176 -7.41 5.30 -5.41
C VAL A 176 -6.70 4.11 -6.06
N PHE A 177 -7.30 3.51 -7.09
CA PHE A 177 -6.78 2.29 -7.68
C PHE A 177 -5.55 2.55 -8.54
N SER A 178 -4.44 1.84 -8.28
CA SER A 178 -3.11 2.16 -8.82
C SER A 178 -2.99 2.13 -10.35
N MET A 179 -3.82 1.31 -11.01
CA MET A 179 -3.74 1.08 -12.46
C MET A 179 -4.69 1.96 -13.27
N ASP A 180 -5.82 2.35 -12.67
CA ASP A 180 -6.92 3.04 -13.36
C ASP A 180 -7.12 4.48 -12.87
N GLY A 181 -6.72 4.77 -11.62
CA GLY A 181 -6.76 6.10 -11.00
C GLY A 181 -8.16 6.54 -10.54
N ASP A 182 -9.15 5.66 -10.62
CA ASP A 182 -10.49 5.90 -10.13
C ASP A 182 -10.59 5.73 -8.60
N LEU A 183 -11.69 6.21 -8.04
CA LEU A 183 -11.93 6.27 -6.60
C LEU A 183 -12.89 5.17 -6.15
N ALA A 184 -12.54 4.49 -5.06
CA ALA A 184 -13.48 3.61 -4.39
C ALA A 184 -14.71 4.39 -3.87
N PRO A 185 -15.91 3.79 -3.89
CA PRO A 185 -17.13 4.42 -3.38
C PRO A 185 -17.17 4.39 -1.84
N LEU A 186 -16.21 5.04 -1.18
CA LEU A 186 -15.96 4.98 0.26
C LEU A 186 -17.20 5.26 1.14
N PRO A 187 -18.07 6.25 0.85
CA PRO A 187 -19.28 6.45 1.64
C PRO A 187 -20.23 5.24 1.64
N GLY A 188 -20.36 4.57 0.50
CA GLY A 188 -21.16 3.35 0.37
C GLY A 188 -20.52 2.15 1.07
N LEU A 189 -19.19 2.02 0.96
CA LEU A 189 -18.44 0.99 1.66
C LEU A 189 -18.54 1.13 3.19
N LEU A 190 -18.42 2.36 3.71
CA LEU A 190 -18.59 2.65 5.13
C LEU A 190 -20.00 2.31 5.61
N ALA A 191 -21.03 2.72 4.85
CA ALA A 191 -22.42 2.40 5.20
C ALA A 191 -22.67 0.88 5.23
N LEU A 192 -22.07 0.11 4.32
CA LEU A 192 -22.14 -1.36 4.35
C LEU A 192 -21.37 -1.95 5.53
N ALA A 193 -20.18 -1.42 5.82
CA ALA A 193 -19.37 -1.86 6.96
C ALA A 193 -20.14 -1.72 8.28
N GLU A 194 -20.74 -0.55 8.52
CA GLU A 194 -21.54 -0.27 9.72
C GLU A 194 -22.79 -1.15 9.79
N ARG A 195 -23.52 -1.30 8.68
CA ARG A 195 -24.75 -2.11 8.65
C ARG A 195 -24.52 -3.60 8.89
N HIS A 196 -23.37 -4.13 8.45
CA HIS A 196 -23.05 -5.55 8.52
C HIS A 196 -22.05 -5.92 9.62
N ASP A 197 -21.73 -4.96 10.51
CA ASP A 197 -20.76 -5.11 11.60
C ASP A 197 -19.43 -5.68 11.08
N ALA A 198 -18.83 -4.97 10.12
CA ALA A 198 -17.59 -5.33 9.47
C ALA A 198 -16.54 -4.23 9.64
N TRP A 199 -15.27 -4.64 9.71
CA TRP A 199 -14.15 -3.71 9.57
C TRP A 199 -14.09 -3.15 8.15
N LEU A 200 -13.67 -1.89 8.01
CA LEU A 200 -13.33 -1.29 6.72
C LEU A 200 -11.85 -0.90 6.75
N VAL A 201 -11.03 -1.54 5.91
CA VAL A 201 -9.63 -1.20 5.71
C VAL A 201 -9.45 -0.61 4.33
N VAL A 202 -8.89 0.60 4.29
CA VAL A 202 -8.68 1.39 3.08
C VAL A 202 -7.19 1.64 2.91
N ASP A 203 -6.63 1.27 1.76
CA ASP A 203 -5.26 1.62 1.36
C ASP A 203 -5.27 2.91 0.53
N ASP A 204 -4.79 4.00 1.12
CA ASP A 204 -4.77 5.33 0.49
C ASP A 204 -3.37 5.73 -0.02
N ALA A 205 -2.57 4.77 -0.48
CA ALA A 205 -1.22 5.01 -1.00
C ALA A 205 -1.15 6.05 -2.15
N HIS A 206 -2.22 6.17 -2.94
CA HIS A 206 -2.29 7.07 -4.10
C HIS A 206 -3.13 8.34 -3.86
N GLY A 207 -3.78 8.49 -2.70
CA GLY A 207 -4.54 9.68 -2.34
C GLY A 207 -3.90 10.51 -1.21
N PHE A 208 -3.15 9.89 -0.30
CA PHE A 208 -2.56 10.57 0.86
C PHE A 208 -1.69 11.77 0.46
N GLY A 209 -2.06 12.97 0.94
CA GLY A 209 -1.37 14.22 0.63
C GLY A 209 -1.75 14.87 -0.69
N VAL A 210 -2.60 14.23 -1.50
CA VAL A 210 -3.04 14.71 -2.83
C VAL A 210 -4.54 15.04 -2.84
N LEU A 211 -5.37 14.22 -2.19
CA LEU A 211 -6.82 14.30 -2.24
C LEU A 211 -7.48 14.74 -0.93
N GLY A 212 -8.09 15.93 -0.96
CA GLY A 212 -8.85 16.46 0.16
C GLY A 212 -8.31 17.79 0.69
N PRO A 213 -8.93 18.32 1.75
CA PRO A 213 -8.44 19.52 2.40
C PRO A 213 -7.03 19.30 2.97
N GLN A 214 -6.08 20.17 2.60
CA GLN A 214 -4.69 20.17 3.07
C GLN A 214 -3.81 19.01 2.56
N GLY A 215 -4.28 18.26 1.57
CA GLY A 215 -3.59 17.08 1.08
C GLY A 215 -4.52 15.91 1.20
#